data_AF-A0A482XSH7-F1
#
_entry.id   AF-A0A482XSH7-F1
#
_cell.length_a   1.000
_cell.length_b   1.000
_cell.length_c   1.000
_cell.angle_alpha   90.00
_cell.angle_beta   90.00
_cell.angle_gamma   90.00
#
_symmetry.space_group_name_H-M   'P 1'
#
loop_
_entity.id
_entity.type
_entity.pdbx_description
1 polymer ?
#
loop_
_entity_poly.entity_id
_entity_poly.type
_entity_poly.pdbx_seq_one_letter_code
_entity_poly.pdbx_strand_id
1 'polypeptide(L)'
;MHPYSMGYVFASCICGLVLFLLLNVIIYVEAETPPPIVELRYGKLQGDFIVAKDGTKYEAFMGVPYAKPPIGELRFEASRKLFIA
;
A
#
# COMPACT_ATOMS: atom_id res chain seq x y z
N MET A 1 56.35 -14.50 2.28
CA MET A 1 55.54 -13.72 1.32
C MET A 1 54.61 -14.68 0.61
N HIS A 2 53.31 -14.58 0.86
CA HIS A 2 52.36 -15.64 0.57
C HIS A 2 51.28 -15.18 -0.44
N PRO A 3 51.31 -15.68 -1.69
CA PRO A 3 50.52 -15.17 -2.82
C PRO A 3 49.02 -15.46 -2.74
N TYR A 4 48.59 -16.26 -1.75
CA TYR A 4 47.19 -16.62 -1.53
C TYR A 4 46.37 -15.51 -0.85
N SER A 5 47.01 -14.59 -0.12
CA SER A 5 46.31 -13.48 0.55
C SER A 5 45.56 -12.56 -0.42
N MET A 6 46.00 -12.47 -1.68
CA MET A 6 45.41 -11.58 -2.67
C MET A 6 44.13 -12.18 -3.29
N GLY A 7 44.09 -13.49 -3.54
CA GLY A 7 42.91 -14.19 -4.07
C GLY A 7 41.72 -14.21 -3.12
N TYR A 8 41.97 -14.34 -1.81
CA TYR A 8 40.92 -14.27 -0.79
C TYR A 8 40.25 -12.89 -0.71
N VAL A 9 41.02 -11.82 -0.91
CA VAL A 9 40.50 -10.44 -0.89
C VAL A 9 39.62 -10.16 -2.11
N PHE A 10 39.99 -10.69 -3.28
CA PHE A 10 39.15 -10.59 -4.48
C PHE A 10 37.85 -11.40 -4.34
N ALA A 11 37.93 -12.63 -3.83
CA ALA A 11 36.75 -13.46 -3.58
C ALA A 11 35.82 -12.86 -2.51
N SER A 12 36.38 -12.24 -1.46
CA SER A 12 35.60 -11.56 -0.42
C SER A 12 34.93 -10.28 -0.92
N CYS A 13 35.61 -9.50 -1.78
CA CYS A 13 35.01 -8.33 -2.42
C CYS A 13 33.88 -8.71 -3.36
N ILE A 14 34.06 -9.75 -4.18
CA ILE A 14 33.00 -10.26 -5.06
C ILE A 14 31.82 -10.76 -4.23
N CYS A 15 32.07 -11.52 -3.16
CA CYS A 15 31.01 -11.99 -2.25
C CYS A 15 30.28 -10.82 -1.56
N GLY A 16 31.00 -9.80 -1.08
CA GLY A 16 30.40 -8.62 -0.46
C GLY A 16 29.57 -7.78 -1.45
N LEU A 17 30.03 -7.65 -2.70
CA LEU A 17 29.27 -6.99 -3.76
C LEU A 17 28.02 -7.78 -4.13
N VAL A 18 28.12 -9.11 -4.26
CA VAL A 18 26.96 -9.97 -4.52
C VAL A 18 25.96 -9.88 -3.36
N LEU A 19 26.42 -9.92 -2.11
CA LEU A 19 25.56 -9.77 -0.94
C LEU A 19 24.86 -8.40 -0.92
N PHE A 20 25.59 -7.33 -1.23
CA PHE A 20 25.03 -5.99 -1.32
C PHE A 20 23.99 -5.88 -2.44
N LEU A 21 24.26 -6.45 -3.62
CA LEU A 21 23.30 -6.49 -4.72
C LEU A 21 22.05 -7.30 -4.36
N LEU A 22 22.20 -8.46 -3.71
CA LEU A 22 21.07 -9.26 -3.24
C LEU A 22 20.22 -8.52 -2.19
N LEU A 23 20.86 -7.79 -1.27
CA LEU A 23 20.15 -6.96 -0.29
C LEU A 23 19.35 -5.83 -0.96
N ASN A 24 19.92 -5.16 -1.97
CA ASN A 24 19.20 -4.14 -2.73
C ASN A 24 18.01 -4.75 -3.50
N VAL A 25 18.18 -5.93 -4.12
CA VAL A 25 17.10 -6.63 -4.84
C VAL A 25 15.94 -6.98 -3.91
N ILE A 26 16.21 -7.42 -2.67
CA ILE A 26 15.15 -7.71 -1.70
C ILE A 26 14.35 -6.44 -1.36
N ILE A 27 15.02 -5.30 -1.17
CA ILE A 27 14.36 -4.01 -0.90
C ILE A 27 13.45 -3.58 -2.06
N TYR A 28 13.83 -3.84 -3.32
CA TYR A 28 13.01 -3.51 -4.49
C TYR A 28 11.73 -4.37 -4.61
N VAL A 29 11.71 -5.58 -4.04
CA VAL A 29 10.57 -6.51 -4.16
C VAL A 29 9.39 -6.08 -3.28
N GLU A 30 9.64 -5.34 -2.21
CA GLU A 30 8.61 -4.90 -1.24
C GLU A 30 8.09 -3.48 -1.55
N ALA A 31 7.95 -3.16 -2.84
CA ALA A 31 7.26 -1.94 -3.23
C ALA A 31 5.74 -2.16 -3.11
N GLU A 32 5.15 -1.70 -2.00
CA GLU A 32 3.69 -1.70 -1.85
C GLU A 32 3.04 -0.78 -2.89
N THR A 33 1.98 -1.27 -3.53
CA THR A 33 1.14 -0.43 -4.39
C THR A 33 0.47 0.63 -3.53
N PRO A 34 0.50 1.92 -3.91
CA PRO A 34 -0.18 2.96 -3.15
C PRO A 34 -1.68 2.64 -3.05
N PRO A 35 -2.33 3.04 -1.94
CA PRO A 35 -3.76 2.77 -1.74
C PRO A 35 -4.58 3.42 -2.86
N PRO A 36 -5.68 2.78 -3.32
CA PRO A 36 -6.51 3.32 -4.38
C PRO A 36 -7.22 4.59 -3.91
N ILE A 37 -7.23 5.64 -4.75
CA ILE A 37 -7.90 6.90 -4.47
C ILE A 37 -8.85 7.23 -5.62
N VAL A 38 -10.11 7.54 -5.28
CA VAL A 38 -11.16 7.93 -6.23
C VAL A 38 -11.66 9.33 -5.91
N GLU A 39 -11.92 10.12 -6.95
CA GLU A 39 -12.50 11.46 -6.82
C GLU A 39 -14.03 11.39 -6.93
N LEU A 40 -14.72 11.86 -5.89
CA LEU A 40 -16.16 11.97 -5.82
C LEU A 40 -16.58 13.45 -5.93
N ARG A 41 -17.86 13.70 -6.19
CA ARG A 41 -18.44 15.07 -6.16
C ARG A 41 -18.25 15.78 -4.81
N TYR A 42 -17.96 15.02 -3.76
CA TYR A 42 -17.84 15.49 -2.38
C TYR A 42 -16.41 15.45 -1.85
N GLY A 43 -15.41 15.14 -2.68
CA GLY A 43 -14.00 15.06 -2.30
C GLY A 43 -13.32 13.75 -2.70
N LYS A 44 -12.07 13.58 -2.26
CA LYS A 44 -11.28 12.37 -2.50
C LYS A 44 -11.60 11.29 -1.47
N LEU A 45 -11.74 10.06 -1.94
CA LEU A 45 -11.96 8.87 -1.11
C LEU A 45 -10.79 7.91 -1.31
N GLN A 46 -10.13 7.54 -0.21
CA GLN A 46 -9.12 6.50 -0.20
C GLN A 46 -9.78 5.16 0.16
N GLY A 47 -9.44 4.12 -0.60
CA GLY A 47 -9.79 2.74 -0.32
C GLY A 47 -8.57 1.89 -0.04
N ASP A 48 -8.76 0.58 -0.01
CA ASP A 48 -7.73 -0.42 0.23
C ASP A 48 -7.79 -1.53 -0.81
N PHE A 49 -6.70 -2.27 -0.98
CA PHE A 49 -6.73 -3.53 -1.72
C PHE A 49 -7.00 -4.69 -0.78
N ILE A 50 -8.05 -5.46 -1.06
CA ILE A 50 -8.41 -6.65 -0.30
C ILE A 50 -8.32 -7.89 -1.20
N VAL A 51 -7.91 -9.01 -0.62
CA VAL A 51 -7.86 -10.31 -1.30
C VAL A 51 -9.05 -11.15 -0.87
N ALA A 52 -9.89 -11.54 -1.82
CA ALA A 52 -11.01 -12.44 -1.60
C ALA A 52 -10.53 -13.87 -1.29
N LYS A 53 -11.45 -14.73 -0.82
CA LYS A 53 -11.14 -16.13 -0.48
C LYS A 53 -10.63 -16.95 -1.67
N ASP A 54 -11.00 -16.57 -2.88
CA ASP A 54 -10.57 -17.20 -4.13
C ASP A 54 -9.22 -16.65 -4.64
N GLY A 55 -8.57 -15.74 -3.90
CA GLY A 55 -7.32 -15.09 -4.27
C GLY A 55 -7.49 -13.84 -5.14
N THR A 56 -8.71 -13.46 -5.51
CA THR A 56 -8.95 -12.26 -6.32
C THR A 56 -8.66 -10.99 -5.51
N LYS A 57 -7.72 -10.16 -5.98
CA LYS A 57 -7.43 -8.83 -5.42
C LYS A 57 -8.42 -7.81 -5.99
N TYR A 58 -9.06 -7.03 -5.14
CA TYR A 58 -10.01 -5.97 -5.54
C TYR A 58 -9.84 -4.71 -4.70
N GLU A 59 -10.29 -3.58 -5.25
CA GLU A 59 -10.34 -2.29 -4.56
C GLU A 59 -11.60 -2.20 -3.70
N ALA A 60 -11.41 -1.92 -2.40
CA ALA A 60 -12.47 -1.86 -1.41
C ALA A 60 -12.60 -0.46 -0.84
N PHE A 61 -13.80 0.11 -0.94
CA PHE A 61 -14.16 1.40 -0.38
C PHE A 61 -15.27 1.19 0.66
N MET A 62 -14.91 1.20 1.94
CA MET A 62 -15.82 0.86 3.04
C MET A 62 -16.21 2.10 3.86
N GLY A 63 -17.42 2.09 4.43
CA GLY A 63 -17.88 3.17 5.31
C GLY A 63 -18.16 4.50 4.60
N VAL A 64 -18.37 4.49 3.28
CA VAL A 64 -18.58 5.71 2.49
C VAL A 64 -19.90 6.38 2.88
N PRO A 65 -19.87 7.61 3.42
CA PRO A 65 -21.08 8.31 3.83
C PRO A 65 -21.89 8.75 2.60
N TYR A 66 -23.18 8.43 2.58
CA TYR A 66 -24.10 8.79 1.49
C TYR A 66 -25.19 9.79 1.91
N ALA A 67 -25.39 9.97 3.21
CA ALA A 67 -26.41 10.83 3.79
C ALA A 67 -25.94 11.40 5.13
N LYS A 68 -26.59 12.49 5.56
CA LYS A 68 -26.36 13.03 6.91
C LYS A 68 -26.79 11.99 7.97
N PRO A 69 -26.03 11.84 9.07
CA PRO A 69 -26.40 10.93 10.14
C PRO A 69 -27.82 11.21 10.66
N PRO A 70 -28.72 10.21 10.74
CA PRO A 70 -30.13 10.40 11.14
C PRO A 70 -30.28 10.48 12.67
N ILE A 71 -29.60 11.45 13.29
CA ILE A 71 -29.57 11.66 14.73
C ILE A 71 -30.27 12.98 15.12
N GLY A 72 -30.70 13.08 16.37
CA GLY A 72 -31.37 14.28 16.88
C GLY A 72 -32.68 14.55 16.15
N GLU A 73 -32.83 15.78 15.64
CA GLU A 73 -34.01 16.21 14.86
C GLU A 73 -34.17 15.45 13.54
N LEU A 74 -33.06 14.92 12.98
CA LEU A 74 -33.10 14.11 11.76
C LEU A 74 -33.63 12.69 12.03
N ARG A 75 -33.84 12.31 13.30
CA ARG A 75 -34.40 10.99 13.63
C ARG A 75 -35.84 10.93 13.15
N PHE A 76 -36.17 9.87 12.43
CA PHE A 76 -37.48 9.66 11.80
C PHE A 76 -37.81 10.61 10.62
N GLU A 77 -36.88 11.48 10.20
CA GLU A 77 -37.00 12.23 8.95
C GLU A 77 -36.55 11.39 7.72
N ALA A 78 -36.94 11.83 6.53
CA ALA A 78 -36.41 11.28 5.29
C ALA A 78 -34.89 11.53 5.17
N SER A 79 -34.18 10.58 4.57
CA SER A 79 -32.72 10.65 4.38
C SER A 79 -32.31 11.92 3.62
N ARG A 80 -31.40 12.70 4.20
CA ARG A 80 -30.89 13.94 3.62
C ARG A 80 -29.51 13.71 3.00
N LYS A 81 -29.32 14.14 1.74
CA LYS A 81 -28.04 14.02 1.04
C LYS A 81 -26.90 14.69 1.82
N LEU A 82 -25.72 14.08 1.73
CA LEU A 82 -24.48 14.65 2.26
C LEU A 82 -24.16 15.92 1.44
N PHE A 83 -24.26 17.09 2.06
CA PHE A 83 -23.69 18.32 1.53
C PHE A 83 -22.43 18.60 2.36
N ILE A 84 -21.28 18.23 1.82
CA ILE A 84 -19.98 18.71 2.30
C ILE A 84 -19.61 19.80 1.29
N ALA A 85 -19.86 21.05 1.68
CA ALA A 85 -19.40 22.24 0.97
C ALA A 85 -18.15 22.77 1.68
#